data_AF-A0A2D6EBG3-F1
#
_entry.id   AF-A0A2D6EBG3-F1
#
_cell.length_a   1.000
_cell.length_b   1.000
_cell.length_c   1.000
_cell.angle_alpha   90.00
_cell.angle_beta   90.00
_cell.angle_gamma   90.00
#
_symmetry.space_group_name_H-M   'P 1'
#
loop_
_entity.id
_entity.type
_entity.pdbx_description
1 polymer ?
#
loop_
_entity_poly.entity_id
_entity_poly.type
_entity_poly.pdbx_seq_one_letter_code
_entity_poly.pdbx_strand_id
1 'polypeptide(L)' 'MKGRIYRLTELMQKVDRQLRLEKQRRKPDAWIVLKLTLLRHRIRCALRRAATGWANPHRAIRARKAMLLMTA' A
#
# COMPACT_ATOMS: atom_id res chain seq x y z
N MET A 1 12.90 9.93 1.93
CA MET A 1 11.48 9.47 1.91
C MET A 1 10.81 9.49 0.52
N LYS A 2 11.14 10.43 -0.41
CA LYS A 2 10.60 10.45 -1.80
C LYS A 2 10.78 9.11 -2.55
N GLY A 3 11.94 8.46 -2.44
CA GLY A 3 12.20 7.16 -3.09
C GLY A 3 11.31 6.01 -2.61
N ARG A 4 10.79 6.07 -1.38
CA ARG A 4 9.89 5.03 -0.83
C ARG A 4 8.48 5.15 -1.41
N ILE A 5 8.01 6.38 -1.64
CA ILE A 5 6.75 6.65 -2.32
C ILE A 5 6.88 6.24 -3.79
N TYR A 6 7.98 6.61 -4.46
CA TYR A 6 8.23 6.23 -5.86
C TYR A 6 8.22 4.71 -6.07
N ARG A 7 8.90 3.94 -5.22
CA ARG A 7 8.87 2.46 -5.25
C ARG A 7 7.46 1.90 -5.01
N LEU A 8 6.67 2.49 -4.11
CA LEU A 8 5.29 2.06 -3.87
C LEU A 8 4.38 2.35 -5.08
N THR A 9 4.55 3.49 -5.75
CA THR A 9 3.84 3.78 -7.00
C THR A 9 4.24 2.83 -8.13
N GLU A 10 5.52 2.50 -8.26
CA GLU A 10 6.01 1.54 -9.26
C GLU A 10 5.44 0.13 -9.01
N LEU A 11 5.43 -0.31 -7.74
CA LEU A 11 4.78 -1.57 -7.34
C LEU A 11 3.28 -1.56 -7.63
N MET A 12 2.59 -0.44 -7.39
CA MET A 12 1.17 -0.30 -7.71
C MET A 12 0.92 -0.46 -9.22
N GLN A 13 1.75 0.15 -10.06
CA GLN A 13 1.65 0.00 -11.52
C GLN A 13 1.88 -1.44 -11.98
N LYS A 14 2.85 -2.15 -11.39
CA LYS A 14 3.11 -3.57 -11.68
C LYS A 14 1.92 -4.44 -11.30
N VAL A 15 1.34 -4.25 -10.12
CA VAL A 15 0.14 -5.00 -9.67
C VAL A 15 -1.06 -4.70 -10.56
N ASP A 16 -1.30 -3.45 -10.93
CA ASP A 16 -2.41 -3.08 -11.83
C ASP A 16 -2.21 -3.63 -13.25
N ARG A 17 -0.97 -3.78 -13.71
CA ARG A 17 -0.65 -4.44 -14.98
C ARG A 17 -0.92 -5.95 -14.91
N GLN A 18 -0.45 -6.63 -13.87
CA GLN A 18 -0.70 -8.06 -13.67
C GLN A 18 -2.18 -8.37 -13.49
N LEU A 19 -2.92 -7.53 -12.75
CA LEU A 19 -4.36 -7.70 -12.58
C LEU A 19 -5.12 -7.55 -13.90
N ARG A 20 -4.70 -6.61 -14.76
CA ARG A 20 -5.27 -6.46 -16.11
C ARG A 20 -4.97 -7.67 -16.98
N LEU A 21 -3.73 -8.14 -16.98
CA LEU A 21 -3.33 -9.33 -17.75
C LEU A 21 -4.10 -10.57 -17.29
N GLU A 22 -4.24 -10.78 -15.98
CA GLU A 22 -4.96 -11.94 -15.44
C GLU A 22 -6.45 -11.90 -15.78
N LYS A 23 -7.07 -10.71 -15.75
CA LYS A 23 -8.47 -10.53 -16.18
C LYS A 23 -8.70 -10.71 -17.68
N GLN A 24 -7.68 -10.48 -18.50
CA GLN A 24 -7.75 -10.68 -19.95
C GLN A 24 -7.50 -12.14 -20.38
N ARG A 25 -7.08 -13.01 -19.45
CA ARG A 25 -6.93 -14.43 -19.76
C ARG A 25 -8.28 -15.08 -20.02
N ARG A 26 -8.30 -16.06 -20.93
CA ARG A 26 -9.47 -16.90 -21.24
C ARG A 26 -10.03 -17.64 -20.02
N LYS A 27 -9.16 -17.98 -19.06
CA LYS A 27 -9.53 -18.54 -17.75
C LYS A 27 -8.78 -17.75 -16.67
N PRO A 28 -9.37 -16.70 -16.09
CA PRO A 28 -8.75 -15.96 -15.00
C PRO A 28 -8.73 -16.83 -13.75
N ASP A 29 -7.58 -16.92 -13.10
CA ASP A 29 -7.50 -17.56 -11.78
C ASP A 29 -8.07 -16.59 -10.72
N ALA A 30 -9.23 -16.95 -10.16
CA ALA A 30 -9.92 -16.16 -9.15
C ALA A 30 -9.06 -15.92 -7.89
N TRP A 31 -8.21 -16.89 -7.52
CA TRP A 31 -7.30 -16.76 -6.38
C TRP A 31 -6.19 -15.74 -6.66
N ILE A 32 -5.62 -15.77 -7.86
CA ILE A 32 -4.61 -14.80 -8.29
C ILE A 32 -5.22 -13.39 -8.37
N VAL A 33 -6.43 -13.26 -8.91
CA VAL A 33 -7.16 -11.99 -8.96
C VAL A 33 -7.44 -11.44 -7.56
N LEU A 34 -7.88 -12.29 -6.62
CA LEU A 34 -8.11 -11.90 -5.23
C LEU A 34 -6.81 -11.44 -4.57
N LYS A 35 -5.73 -12.21 -4.72
CA LYS A 35 -4.40 -11.90 -4.17
C LYS A 35 -3.88 -10.56 -4.69
N LEU A 36 -3.98 -10.31 -6.00
CA LEU A 36 -3.56 -9.05 -6.63
C LEU A 36 -4.43 -7.86 -6.17
N THR A 37 -5.74 -8.06 -6.01
CA THR A 37 -6.66 -7.03 -5.49
C THR A 37 -6.32 -6.65 -4.05
N LEU A 38 -5.97 -7.64 -3.22
CA LEU A 38 -5.60 -7.43 -1.83
C LEU A 38 -4.22 -6.74 -1.71
N LEU A 39 -3.26 -7.12 -2.55
CA LEU A 39 -1.98 -6.43 -2.71
C LEU A 39 -2.16 -4.96 -3.11
N ARG A 40 -3.03 -4.69 -4.09
CA ARG A 40 -3.38 -3.33 -4.53
C ARG A 40 -3.92 -2.50 -3.37
N HIS A 41 -4.81 -3.07 -2.56
CA HIS A 41 -5.37 -2.40 -1.38
C HIS A 41 -4.27 -2.07 -0.35
N ARG A 42 -3.39 -3.02 -0.03
CA ARG A 42 -2.28 -2.81 0.91
C ARG A 42 -1.32 -1.71 0.45
N ILE A 43 -0.96 -1.69 -0.84
CA ILE A 43 -0.09 -0.65 -1.42
C ILE A 43 -0.78 0.71 -1.34
N ARG A 44 -2.07 0.79 -1.66
CA ARG A 44 -2.85 2.03 -1.53
C ARG A 44 -2.92 2.51 -0.09
N CYS A 45 -3.09 1.64 0.89
CA CYS A 45 -3.03 1.98 2.31
C CYS A 45 -1.63 2.45 2.73
N ALA A 46 -0.55 1.83 2.23
CA ALA A 46 0.81 2.27 2.50
C ALA A 46 1.10 3.65 1.90
N LEU A 47 0.63 3.91 0.67
CA LEU A 47 0.70 5.23 0.03
C LEU A 47 -0.11 6.28 0.80
N ARG A 48 -1.34 5.95 1.21
CA ARG A 48 -2.15 6.83 2.07
C ARG A 48 -1.46 7.12 3.39
N ARG A 49 -0.90 6.12 4.08
CA ARG A 49 -0.13 6.31 5.32
C ARG A 49 1.09 7.19 5.11
N ALA A 50 1.84 6.96 4.03
CA ALA A 50 2.98 7.79 3.66
C ALA A 50 2.54 9.24 3.38
N ALA A 51 1.43 9.44 2.68
CA ALA A 51 0.85 10.76 2.41
C ALA A 51 0.27 11.44 3.67
N THR A 52 -0.40 10.72 4.57
CA THR A 52 -0.88 11.28 5.85
C THR A 52 0.25 11.58 6.82
N GLY A 53 1.35 10.81 6.77
CA GLY A 53 2.58 11.15 7.51
C GLY A 53 3.22 12.45 7.02
N TRP A 54 2.97 12.82 5.76
CA TRP A 54 3.33 14.13 5.20
C TRP A 54 2.32 15.22 5.55
N ALA A 55 1.02 14.93 5.49
CA ALA A 55 -0.03 15.89 5.77
C ALA A 55 -0.17 16.24 7.27
N ASN A 56 0.26 15.35 8.18
CA ASN A 56 0.15 15.60 9.61
C ASN A 56 1.25 14.90 10.44
N PRO A 57 2.51 15.41 10.39
CA PRO A 57 3.63 14.83 11.10
C PRO A 57 3.43 14.84 12.64
N HIS A 58 2.73 15.83 13.17
CA HIS A 58 2.43 15.94 14.61
C HIS A 58 1.55 14.80 15.14
N ARG A 59 0.63 14.26 14.33
CA ARG A 59 -0.25 13.15 14.74
C ARG A 59 0.49 11.81 14.71
N ALA A 60 1.40 11.62 13.76
CA ALA A 60 2.25 10.45 13.68
C ALA A 60 3.27 10.37 14.85
N ILE A 61 3.85 11.51 15.23
CA ILE A 61 4.75 11.60 16.39
C ILE A 61 3.98 11.34 17.69
N ARG A 62 2.76 11.90 17.86
CA ARG A 62 1.90 11.62 19.03
C ARG A 62 1.49 10.16 19.13
N ALA A 63 1.06 9.53 18.03
CA ALA A 63 0.72 8.11 18.03
C ALA A 63 1.93 7.23 18.39
N ARG A 64 3.12 7.60 17.91
CA ARG A 64 4.37 6.88 18.22
C ARG A 64 4.82 7.07 19.67
N LYS A 65 4.68 8.28 20.23
CA LYS A 65 4.90 8.55 21.66
C LYS A 65 3.91 7.80 22.55
N ALA A 66 2.63 7.80 22.19
CA ALA A 66 1.60 7.05 22.91
C ALA A 66 1.89 5.55 22.90
N MET A 67 2.31 4.99 21.76
CA MET A 67 2.65 3.57 21.66
C MET A 67 3.90 3.21 22.49
N LEU A 68 4.93 4.06 22.51
CA LEU A 68 6.12 3.88 23.36
C LEU A 68 5.80 3.92 24.86
N LEU A 69 4.86 4.78 25.27
CA LEU A 69 4.42 4.91 26.66
C LEU A 69 3.56 3.73 27.15
N MET A 70 2.93 2.97 26.24
CA MET A 70 2.15 1.78 26.60
C MET A 70 2.99 0.49 26.62
N THR A 71 4.25 0.56 26.16
CA THR A 71 5.18 -0.57 26.13
C THR A 71 6.36 -0.42 27.10
N ALA A 72 6.35 0.63 27.93
CA ALA A 72 7.28 0.84 29.04
C ALA A 72 6.59 0.53 30.36
#